data_AF-A0A968K446-F1
#
_entry.id   AF-A0A968K446-F1
#
_cell.length_a   1.000
_cell.length_b   1.000
_cell.length_c   1.000
_cell.angle_alpha   90.00
_cell.angle_beta   90.00
_cell.angle_gamma   90.00
#
_symmetry.space_group_name_H-M   'P 1'
#
loop_
_entity.id
_entity.type
_entity.pdbx_description
1 polymer ?
#
loop_
_entity_poly.entity_id
_entity_poly.type
_entity_poly.pdbx_seq_one_letter_code
_entity_poly.pdbx_strand_id
1 'polypeptide(L)' 'EAVAETGANASMIMVPAAYAAESIVEAIDAGIKIVVCITEGIPVLDMLKVRNFLERTPDVRLIGPNCPGIITPGQCKIGI' A
#
# COMPACT_ATOMS: atom_id res chain seq x y z
N GLU A 1 1.22 -11.19 10.37
CA GLU A 1 1.67 -12.60 10.24
C GLU A 1 2.60 -12.78 9.04
N ALA A 2 2.14 -12.52 7.80
CA ALA A 2 2.94 -12.74 6.58
C ALA A 2 4.36 -12.15 6.59
N VAL A 3 4.56 -10.93 7.11
CA VAL A 3 5.90 -10.33 7.24
C VAL A 3 6.82 -11.16 8.14
N ALA A 4 6.32 -11.65 9.27
CA ALA A 4 7.10 -12.45 10.21
C ALA A 4 7.47 -13.82 9.62
N GLU A 5 6.58 -14.42 8.84
CA GLU A 5 6.79 -15.75 8.24
C GLU A 5 7.65 -15.73 6.98
N THR A 6 7.51 -14.69 6.15
CA THR A 6 8.09 -14.66 4.80
C THR A 6 9.16 -13.60 4.61
N GLY A 7 9.26 -12.62 5.51
CA GLY A 7 10.12 -11.44 5.32
C GLY A 7 9.62 -10.50 4.21
N ALA A 8 8.32 -10.54 3.87
CA ALA A 8 7.75 -9.66 2.85
C ALA A 8 8.06 -8.18 3.15
N ASN A 9 8.47 -7.45 2.11
CA ASN A 9 8.85 -6.03 2.18
C ASN A 9 7.97 -5.12 1.30
N ALA A 10 7.06 -5.71 0.54
CA ALA A 10 6.10 -5.02 -0.32
C ALA A 10 4.69 -5.63 -0.15
N SER A 11 3.64 -4.82 -0.31
CA SER A 11 2.24 -5.23 -0.23
C SER A 11 1.41 -4.64 -1.35
N MET A 12 0.44 -5.40 -1.84
CA MET A 12 -0.51 -5.02 -2.88
C MET A 12 -1.92 -5.02 -2.31
N ILE A 13 -2.53 -3.84 -2.25
CA ILE A 13 -3.86 -3.61 -1.68
C ILE A 13 -4.89 -3.78 -2.79
N MET A 14 -5.66 -4.87 -2.71
CA MET A 14 -6.72 -5.26 -3.65
C MET A 14 -8.07 -5.45 -2.95
N VAL A 15 -8.41 -4.54 -2.03
CA VAL A 15 -9.65 -4.60 -1.24
C VAL A 15 -10.67 -3.57 -1.72
N PRO A 16 -11.96 -3.72 -1.39
CA PRO A 16 -12.96 -2.68 -1.66
C PRO A 16 -12.60 -1.31 -1.06
N ALA A 17 -13.08 -0.23 -1.68
CA ALA A 17 -12.76 1.15 -1.30
C ALA A 17 -12.98 1.48 0.19
N ALA A 18 -14.02 0.89 0.79
CA ALA A 18 -14.35 1.07 2.20
C ALA A 18 -13.25 0.59 3.16
N TYR A 19 -12.38 -0.31 2.72
CA TYR A 19 -11.34 -0.93 3.56
C TYR A 19 -9.92 -0.51 3.16
N ALA A 20 -9.75 0.11 1.99
CA ALA A 20 -8.43 0.34 1.41
C ALA A 20 -7.53 1.24 2.28
N ALA A 21 -8.10 2.28 2.91
CA ALA A 21 -7.32 3.16 3.79
C ALA A 21 -6.78 2.42 5.02
N GLU A 22 -7.62 1.59 5.66
CA GLU A 22 -7.22 0.78 6.80
C GLU A 22 -6.18 -0.27 6.40
N SER A 23 -6.39 -0.98 5.29
CA SER A 23 -5.42 -1.96 4.78
C SER A 23 -4.07 -1.35 4.40
N ILE A 24 -4.05 -0.10 3.91
CA ILE A 24 -2.79 0.62 3.67
C ILE A 24 -2.06 0.85 5.00
N VAL A 25 -2.75 1.38 6.01
CA VAL A 25 -2.13 1.67 7.32
C VAL A 25 -1.66 0.39 7.99
N GLU A 26 -2.46 -0.68 7.97
CA GLU A 26 -2.10 -1.99 8.51
C GLU A 26 -0.82 -2.54 7.85
N ALA A 27 -0.71 -2.44 6.52
CA ALA A 27 0.50 -2.88 5.81
C ALA A 27 1.74 -2.10 6.28
N ILE A 28 1.60 -0.78 6.46
CA ILE A 28 2.70 0.07 6.91
C ILE A 28 3.10 -0.28 8.35
N ASP A 29 2.13 -0.43 9.25
CA ASP A 29 2.36 -0.83 10.65
C ASP A 29 3.02 -2.22 10.76
N ALA A 30 2.71 -3.12 9.83
CA ALA A 30 3.37 -4.43 9.72
C ALA A 30 4.83 -4.34 9.24
N GLY A 31 5.34 -3.15 8.89
CA GLY A 31 6.72 -2.91 8.47
C GLY A 31 6.94 -2.96 6.95
N ILE A 32 5.87 -2.95 6.14
CA ILE A 32 5.99 -2.90 4.68
C ILE A 32 6.42 -1.50 4.24
N LYS A 33 7.46 -1.45 3.41
CA LYS A 33 8.01 -0.17 2.91
C LYS A 33 7.44 0.23 1.56
N ILE A 34 7.02 -0.73 0.74
CA ILE A 34 6.40 -0.46 -0.57
C ILE A 34 4.96 -0.95 -0.54
N VAL A 35 4.00 -0.04 -0.57
CA VAL A 35 2.58 -0.37 -0.61
C VAL A 35 2.03 0.09 -1.96
N VAL A 36 1.42 -0.81 -2.72
CA VAL A 36 0.78 -0.49 -4.00
C VAL A 36 -0.73 -0.66 -3.81
N CYS A 37 -1.52 0.34 -4.18
CA CYS A 37 -2.97 0.32 -4.05
C CYS A 37 -3.64 0.53 -5.41
N ILE A 38 -4.35 -0.50 -5.88
CA ILE A 38 -5.12 -0.44 -7.13
C ILE A 38 -6.52 0.13 -6.92
N THR A 39 -7.05 0.06 -5.70
CA THR A 39 -8.44 0.38 -5.40
C THR A 39 -8.83 1.79 -5.83
N GLU A 40 -9.96 1.90 -6.53
CA GLU A 40 -10.55 3.15 -6.96
C GLU A 40 -11.70 3.58 -6.05
N GLY A 41 -12.07 4.87 -6.10
CA GLY A 41 -13.24 5.37 -5.37
C GLY A 41 -13.06 5.47 -3.85
N ILE A 42 -11.82 5.42 -3.35
CA ILE A 42 -11.53 5.67 -1.92
C ILE A 42 -11.93 7.12 -1.59
N PRO A 43 -12.73 7.35 -0.54
CA PRO A 43 -13.09 8.69 -0.12
C PRO A 43 -11.86 9.57 0.13
N VAL A 44 -11.89 10.81 -0.37
CA VAL A 44 -10.77 11.76 -0.24
C VAL A 44 -10.38 11.97 1.23
N LEU A 45 -11.37 12.03 2.13
CA LEU A 45 -11.10 12.20 3.57
C LEU A 45 -10.26 11.06 4.15
N ASP A 46 -10.47 9.82 3.70
CA ASP A 46 -9.70 8.68 4.16
C ASP A 46 -8.28 8.72 3.58
N MET A 47 -8.13 9.14 2.32
CA MET A 47 -6.82 9.37 1.73
C MET A 47 -6.03 10.49 2.40
N LEU A 48 -6.69 11.53 2.93
CA LEU A 48 -6.03 12.56 3.74
C LEU A 48 -5.48 11.98 5.05
N LYS A 49 -6.20 11.06 5.71
CA LYS A 49 -5.71 10.37 6.90
C LYS A 49 -4.49 9.50 6.58
N VAL A 50 -4.55 8.73 5.48
CA VAL A 50 -3.41 7.94 4.98
C VAL A 50 -2.22 8.86 4.68
N ARG A 51 -2.46 10.02 4.05
CA ARG A 51 -1.38 10.96 3.75
C ARG A 51 -0.71 11.50 5.01
N ASN A 52 -1.50 11.93 6.00
CA ASN A 52 -0.98 12.38 7.29
C ASN A 52 -0.19 11.26 8.01
N PHE A 53 -0.64 10.01 7.89
CA PHE A 53 0.09 8.86 8.43
C PHE A 53 1.45 8.69 7.73
N LEU A 54 1.49 8.78 6.40
CA LEU A 54 2.72 8.67 5.61
C LEU A 54 3.76 9.74 5.95
N GLU A 55 3.34 10.94 6.36
CA GLU A 55 4.26 11.99 6.81
C GLU A 55 5.03 11.60 8.08
N ARG A 56 4.48 10.67 8.86
CA ARG A 56 5.11 10.13 10.07
C ARG A 56 5.97 8.89 9.78
N THR A 57 5.93 8.36 8.56
CA THR A 57 6.66 7.16 8.10
C THR A 57 7.43 7.46 6.80
N PRO A 58 8.50 8.27 6.85
CA PRO A 58 9.16 8.84 5.67
C PRO A 58 9.86 7.82 4.74
N ASP A 59 10.17 6.64 5.28
CA ASP A 59 10.81 5.51 4.61
C ASP A 59 9.82 4.60 3.87
N VAL A 60 8.53 4.89 3.96
CA VAL A 60 7.47 4.18 3.24
C VAL A 60 7.14 4.90 1.92
N ARG A 61 6.76 4.11 0.92
CA ARG A 61 6.23 4.59 -0.36
C ARG A 61 4.89 3.94 -0.62
N LEU A 62 3.85 4.78 -0.71
CA LEU A 62 2.55 4.39 -1.24
C LEU A 62 2.50 4.73 -2.73
N ILE A 63 2.20 3.74 -3.58
CA ILE A 63 1.94 3.89 -5.00
C ILE A 63 0.44 3.73 -5.22
N GLY A 64 -0.19 4.75 -5.79
CA GLY A 64 -1.64 4.83 -5.91
C GLY A 64 -2.25 5.84 -4.92
N PRO A 65 -3.57 5.74 -4.62
CA PRO A 65 -4.52 4.72 -5.11
C PRO A 65 -4.77 4.84 -6.62
N ASN A 66 -5.61 3.96 -7.19
CA ASN A 66 -5.86 3.88 -8.64
C ASN A 66 -4.55 3.67 -9.45
N CYS A 67 -3.62 2.85 -8.94
CA CYS A 67 -2.45 2.45 -9.71
C CYS A 67 -2.53 0.95 -10.04
N PRO A 68 -2.52 0.55 -11.34
CA PRO A 68 -2.63 -0.86 -11.73
C PRO A 68 -1.43 -1.69 -11.28
N GLY A 69 -0.27 -1.06 -11.03
CA GLY A 69 0.92 -1.74 -10.58
C GLY A 69 2.22 -0.98 -10.85
N ILE A 70 3.32 -1.61 -10.49
CA ILE A 70 4.68 -1.18 -10.80
C ILE A 70 5.51 -2.36 -11.32
N ILE A 71 6.51 -2.05 -12.13
CA ILE A 71 7.44 -3.04 -12.65
C ILE A 71 8.87 -2.52 -12.61
N THR A 72 9.78 -3.39 -12.17
CA THR A 72 11.21 -3.28 -12.40
C THR A 72 11.63 -4.46 -13.28
N PRO A 73 11.89 -4.24 -14.59
CA PRO A 73 12.17 -5.30 -15.54
C PRO A 73 13.30 -6.23 -15.07
N GLY A 74 13.08 -7.54 -15.18
CA GLY A 74 14.05 -8.56 -14.76
C GLY A 74 14.18 -8.75 -13.25
N GLN A 75 13.41 -8.01 -12.43
CA GLN A 75 13.45 -8.11 -10.97
C GLN A 75 12.08 -8.45 -10.37
N CYS A 76 11.09 -7.57 -10.54
CA CYS A 76 9.79 -7.73 -9.89
C CYS A 76 8.68 -7.00 -10.66
N LYS A 77 7.48 -7.58 -10.66
CA LYS A 77 6.23 -6.96 -11.08
C LYS A 77 5.22 -7.10 -9.96
N ILE A 78 4.58 -6.00 -9.56
CA ILE A 78 3.49 -5.98 -8.59
C ILE A 78 2.28 -5.36 -9.26
N GLY A 79 1.16 -6.08 -9.28
CA GLY A 79 -0.07 -5.65 -9.96
C GLY A 79 -0.33 -6.41 -11.26
N ILE A 80 -1.26 -5.87 -12.05
CA ILE A 80 -1.82 -6.52 -13.26
C ILE A 80 -0.95 -6.28 -14.49
#